data_AF-I3SX93-F1
#
_entry.id   AF-I3SX93-F1
#
_cell.length_a   1.000
_cell.length_b   1.000
_cell.length_c   1.000
_cell.angle_alpha   90.00
_cell.angle_beta   90.00
_cell.angle_gamma   90.00
#
_symmetry.space_group_name_H-M   'P 1'
#
loop_
_entity.id
_entity.type
_entity.pdbx_description
1 polymer ?
#
loop_
_entity_poly.entity_id
_entity_poly.type
_entity_poly.pdbx_seq_one_letter_code
_entity_poly.pdbx_strand_id
1 'polypeptide(L)'
;MLGDCCRAIGDASSAVTYFEESVEFLSKLPKDDLEITHTLSVSLNKIGDLKYYDGDLRAARSYYFQSLNVRRDVMKHNSNVTSQVLDVAVSLAKVADVDRNIGDEKLATDGFQEAIDLLESLSLESEGSGLEQRRLSVLDFLRNQLADKTEQTEQTV
;
A
#
# COMPACT_ATOMS: atom_id res chain seq x y z
N MET A 1 -14.35 -13.02 -1.45
CA MET A 1 -14.91 -12.32 -2.62
C MET A 1 -14.58 -13.13 -3.87
N LEU A 2 -15.41 -13.08 -4.92
CA LEU A 2 -15.18 -13.83 -6.17
C LEU A 2 -13.81 -13.57 -6.79
N GLY A 3 -13.30 -12.33 -6.71
CA GLY A 3 -11.96 -11.98 -7.17
C GLY A 3 -10.83 -12.75 -6.47
N ASP A 4 -10.97 -13.06 -5.18
CA ASP A 4 -9.99 -13.88 -4.46
C ASP A 4 -10.02 -15.34 -4.90
N CYS A 5 -11.22 -15.86 -5.22
CA CYS A 5 -11.39 -17.21 -5.75
C CYS A 5 -10.74 -17.33 -7.13
N CYS A 6 -11.02 -16.38 -8.03
CA CYS A 6 -10.41 -16.32 -9.37
C CYS A 6 -8.88 -16.24 -9.29
N ARG A 7 -8.35 -15.37 -8.41
CA ARG A 7 -6.90 -15.28 -8.17
C ARG A 7 -6.31 -16.62 -7.70
N ALA A 8 -6.99 -17.32 -6.78
CA ALA A 8 -6.51 -18.59 -6.24
C ALA A 8 -6.47 -19.72 -7.27
N ILE A 9 -7.31 -19.67 -8.30
CA ILE A 9 -7.32 -20.66 -9.40
C ILE A 9 -6.48 -20.21 -10.62
N GLY A 10 -5.76 -19.09 -10.52
CA GLY A 10 -4.89 -18.57 -11.57
C GLY A 10 -5.60 -17.75 -12.65
N ASP A 11 -6.88 -17.42 -12.45
CA ASP A 11 -7.64 -16.55 -13.35
C ASP A 11 -7.50 -15.08 -12.94
N ALA A 12 -6.34 -14.51 -13.28
CA ALA A 12 -6.03 -13.12 -12.97
C ALA A 12 -6.95 -12.13 -13.69
N SER A 13 -7.41 -12.45 -14.92
CA SER A 13 -8.27 -11.56 -15.70
C SER A 13 -9.63 -11.41 -15.04
N SER A 14 -10.31 -12.51 -14.70
CA SER A 14 -11.59 -12.43 -13.99
C SER A 14 -11.43 -11.87 -12.59
N ALA A 15 -10.30 -12.12 -11.92
CA ALA A 15 -10.03 -11.49 -10.63
C ALA A 15 -10.00 -9.95 -10.73
N VAL A 16 -9.30 -9.40 -11.72
CA VAL A 16 -9.28 -7.95 -11.99
C VAL A 16 -10.71 -7.44 -12.24
N THR A 17 -11.48 -8.08 -13.12
CA THR A 17 -12.86 -7.65 -13.42
C THR A 17 -13.73 -7.59 -12.16
N TYR A 18 -13.73 -8.63 -11.33
CA TYR A 18 -14.54 -8.64 -10.11
C TYR A 18 -14.10 -7.59 -9.09
N PHE A 19 -12.79 -7.32 -8.98
CA PHE A 19 -12.33 -6.24 -8.11
C PHE A 19 -12.67 -4.87 -8.68
N GLU A 20 -12.60 -4.65 -10.00
CA GLU A 20 -12.99 -3.40 -10.65
C GLU A 20 -14.49 -3.10 -10.47
N GLU A 21 -15.36 -4.10 -10.61
CA GLU A 21 -16.79 -3.98 -10.32
C GLU A 21 -17.04 -3.60 -8.85
N SER A 22 -16.29 -4.22 -7.93
CA SER A 22 -16.35 -3.88 -6.50
C SER A 22 -15.89 -2.44 -6.24
N VAL A 23 -14.80 -2.01 -6.88
CA VAL A 23 -14.29 -0.63 -6.78
C VAL A 23 -15.32 0.36 -7.32
N GLU A 24 -15.93 0.08 -8.47
CA GLU A 24 -16.95 0.94 -9.07
C GLU A 24 -18.16 1.11 -8.15
N PHE A 25 -18.65 0.01 -7.56
CA PHE A 25 -19.76 0.04 -6.62
C PHE A 25 -19.40 0.83 -5.34
N LEU A 26 -18.28 0.48 -4.70
CA LEU A 26 -17.86 1.09 -3.43
C LEU A 26 -17.50 2.57 -3.59
N SER A 27 -16.99 3.00 -4.74
CA SER A 27 -16.65 4.41 -5.00
C SER A 27 -17.87 5.34 -5.04
N LYS A 28 -19.07 4.77 -5.23
CA LYS A 28 -20.35 5.51 -5.25
C LYS A 28 -20.99 5.63 -3.86
N LEU A 29 -20.46 4.93 -2.86
CA LEU A 29 -20.99 4.95 -1.49
C LEU A 29 -20.38 6.08 -0.65
N PRO A 30 -21.02 6.47 0.46
CA PRO A 30 -20.47 7.43 1.41
C PRO A 30 -19.08 7.01 1.93
N LYS A 31 -18.15 7.97 1.97
CA LYS A 31 -16.74 7.75 2.34
C LYS A 31 -16.44 7.99 3.83
N ASP A 32 -17.47 8.23 4.62
CA ASP A 32 -17.42 8.36 6.08
C ASP A 32 -17.45 6.99 6.79
N ASP A 33 -17.87 5.93 6.08
CA ASP A 33 -17.85 4.56 6.58
C ASP A 33 -16.46 3.92 6.45
N LEU A 34 -15.91 3.48 7.58
CA LEU A 34 -14.58 2.86 7.67
C LEU A 34 -14.50 1.48 6.98
N GLU A 35 -15.59 0.70 6.98
CA GLU A 35 -15.62 -0.61 6.35
C GLU A 35 -15.66 -0.49 4.83
N ILE A 36 -16.46 0.46 4.31
CA ILE A 36 -16.52 0.77 2.87
C ILE A 36 -15.15 1.24 2.37
N THR A 37 -14.56 2.21 3.05
CA THR A 37 -13.26 2.77 2.64
C THR A 37 -12.12 1.77 2.78
N HIS A 38 -12.12 0.95 3.83
CA HIS A 38 -11.19 -0.16 3.98
C HIS A 38 -11.32 -1.16 2.83
N THR A 39 -12.54 -1.63 2.54
CA THR A 39 -12.79 -2.60 1.46
C THR A 39 -12.41 -2.05 0.09
N LEU A 40 -12.73 -0.79 -0.18
CA LEU A 40 -12.33 -0.10 -1.41
C LEU A 40 -10.81 -0.07 -1.57
N SER A 41 -10.09 0.34 -0.53
CA SER A 41 -8.63 0.40 -0.56
C SER A 41 -7.96 -0.98 -0.76
N VAL A 42 -8.57 -2.03 -0.20
CA VAL A 42 -8.11 -3.41 -0.37
C VAL A 42 -8.35 -3.91 -1.79
N SER A 43 -9.53 -3.67 -2.37
CA SER A 43 -9.82 -4.05 -3.76
C SER A 43 -8.87 -3.35 -4.74
N LEU A 44 -8.62 -2.05 -4.55
CA LEU A 44 -7.64 -1.30 -5.33
C LEU A 44 -6.22 -1.91 -5.22
N ASN A 45 -5.79 -2.25 -4.00
CA ASN A 45 -4.48 -2.90 -3.81
C ASN A 45 -4.40 -4.26 -4.50
N LYS A 46 -5.46 -5.07 -4.48
CA LYS A 46 -5.47 -6.38 -5.13
C LYS A 46 -5.37 -6.26 -6.65
N ILE A 47 -6.03 -5.27 -7.25
CA ILE A 47 -5.87 -4.99 -8.68
C ILE A 47 -4.43 -4.53 -8.95
N GLY A 48 -3.89 -3.64 -8.12
CA GLY A 48 -2.50 -3.19 -8.21
C GLY A 48 -1.51 -4.35 -8.19
N ASP A 49 -1.67 -5.30 -7.26
CA ASP A 49 -0.85 -6.51 -7.14
C ASP A 49 -0.94 -7.35 -8.43
N LEU A 50 -2.16 -7.58 -8.94
CA LEU A 50 -2.36 -8.36 -10.17
C LEU A 50 -1.70 -7.69 -11.38
N LYS A 51 -1.83 -6.36 -11.53
CA LYS A 51 -1.18 -5.60 -12.60
C LYS A 51 0.34 -5.58 -12.47
N TYR A 52 0.86 -5.53 -11.25
CA TYR A 52 2.28 -5.59 -10.97
C TYR A 52 2.87 -6.93 -11.44
N TYR A 53 2.24 -8.05 -11.08
CA TYR A 53 2.69 -9.39 -11.49
C TYR A 53 2.54 -9.63 -13.00
N ASP A 54 1.61 -8.95 -13.66
CA ASP A 54 1.44 -8.97 -15.12
C ASP A 54 2.47 -8.07 -15.85
N GLY A 55 3.26 -7.28 -15.11
CA GLY A 55 4.25 -6.35 -15.66
C GLY A 55 3.67 -5.01 -16.13
N ASP A 56 2.37 -4.78 -15.97
CA ASP A 56 1.74 -3.47 -16.21
C ASP A 56 1.95 -2.56 -14.99
N LEU A 57 3.21 -2.14 -14.81
CA LEU A 57 3.64 -1.32 -13.68
C LEU A 57 2.93 0.04 -13.65
N ARG A 58 2.58 0.62 -14.81
CA ARG A 58 1.87 1.89 -14.87
C ARG A 58 0.44 1.76 -14.35
N ALA A 59 -0.28 0.68 -14.71
CA ALA A 59 -1.59 0.41 -14.13
C ALA A 59 -1.48 0.07 -12.64
N ALA A 60 -0.50 -0.74 -12.24
CA ALA A 60 -0.25 -1.07 -10.83
C ALA A 60 -0.07 0.19 -9.98
N ARG A 61 0.78 1.12 -10.44
CA ARG A 61 1.00 2.43 -9.82
C ARG A 61 -0.29 3.21 -9.64
N SER A 62 -1.11 3.28 -10.70
CA SER A 62 -2.38 4.00 -10.68
C SER A 62 -3.32 3.44 -9.59
N TYR A 63 -3.43 2.12 -9.50
CA TYR A 63 -4.29 1.46 -8.51
C TYR A 63 -3.76 1.59 -7.07
N TYR A 64 -2.46 1.42 -6.85
CA TYR A 64 -1.85 1.65 -5.53
C TYR A 64 -1.99 3.10 -5.08
N PHE A 65 -1.80 4.07 -5.98
CA PHE A 65 -1.95 5.49 -5.67
C PHE A 65 -3.40 5.85 -5.32
N GLN A 66 -4.38 5.27 -6.02
CA GLN A 66 -5.79 5.41 -5.65
C GLN A 66 -6.08 4.84 -4.26
N SER A 67 -5.54 3.65 -3.94
CA SER A 67 -5.68 3.05 -2.61
C SER A 67 -5.08 3.94 -1.51
N LEU A 68 -3.88 4.48 -1.76
CA LEU A 68 -3.21 5.41 -0.86
C LEU A 68 -4.06 6.66 -0.59
N ASN A 69 -4.68 7.24 -1.63
CA ASN A 69 -5.55 8.40 -1.47
C ASN A 69 -6.78 8.10 -0.62
N VAL A 70 -7.43 6.94 -0.82
CA VAL A 70 -8.56 6.52 0.01
C VAL A 70 -8.14 6.45 1.49
N ARG A 71 -7.00 5.82 1.78
CA ARG A 71 -6.51 5.68 3.18
C ARG A 71 -6.09 7.02 3.80
N ARG A 72 -5.44 7.90 3.02
CA ARG A 72 -5.07 9.25 3.48
C ARG A 72 -6.30 10.11 3.80
N ASP A 73 -7.33 10.03 2.97
CA ASP A 73 -8.58 10.78 3.21
C ASP A 73 -9.25 10.30 4.50
N VAL A 74 -9.33 8.98 4.72
CA VAL A 74 -9.86 8.42 5.98
C VAL A 74 -9.07 8.89 7.20
N MET A 75 -7.73 8.88 7.12
CA MET A 75 -6.84 9.28 8.22
C MET A 75 -7.02 10.76 8.61
N LYS A 76 -7.34 11.64 7.65
CA LYS A 76 -7.61 13.07 7.92
C LYS A 76 -8.92 13.30 8.67
N HIS A 77 -9.90 12.43 8.47
CA HIS A 77 -11.26 12.59 9.03
C HIS A 77 -11.50 11.76 10.30
N ASN A 78 -10.67 10.74 10.54
CA ASN A 78 -10.77 9.85 11.71
C ASN A 78 -9.45 9.88 12.48
N SER A 79 -9.27 10.90 13.32
CA SER A 79 -8.01 11.16 14.02
C SER A 79 -7.56 9.96 14.87
N ASN A 80 -6.33 9.49 14.59
CA ASN A 80 -5.48 8.68 15.46
C ASN A 80 -5.87 7.21 15.71
N VAL A 81 -6.50 6.54 14.74
CA VAL A 81 -6.53 5.07 14.77
C VAL A 81 -5.17 4.54 14.30
N THR A 82 -4.37 4.05 15.23
CA THR A 82 -3.04 3.45 14.99
C THR A 82 -2.98 2.50 13.77
N SER A 83 -4.02 1.70 13.56
CA SER A 83 -4.08 0.77 12.43
C SER A 83 -4.14 1.47 11.07
N GLN A 84 -4.71 2.67 10.98
CA GLN A 84 -4.78 3.44 9.75
C GLN A 84 -3.42 4.00 9.35
N VAL A 85 -2.59 4.40 10.32
CA VAL A 85 -1.22 4.87 10.09
C VAL A 85 -0.37 3.77 9.46
N LEU A 86 -0.45 2.55 10.01
CA LEU A 86 0.22 1.37 9.44
C LEU A 86 -0.23 1.09 8.01
N ASP A 87 -1.53 1.19 7.77
CA ASP A 87 -2.11 0.93 6.47
C ASP A 87 -1.71 1.98 5.41
N VAL A 88 -1.60 3.25 5.78
CA VAL A 88 -1.06 4.32 4.91
C VAL A 88 0.42 4.06 4.60
N ALA A 89 1.22 3.69 5.60
CA ALA A 89 2.64 3.39 5.41
C ALA A 89 2.84 2.20 4.44
N VAL A 90 2.02 1.14 4.55
CA VAL A 90 2.06 0.01 3.62
C VAL A 90 1.66 0.43 2.20
N SER A 91 0.64 1.28 2.06
CA SER A 91 0.24 1.81 0.74
C SER A 91 1.33 2.70 0.13
N LEU A 92 2.02 3.52 0.92
CA LEU A 92 3.19 4.29 0.49
C LEU A 92 4.31 3.37 -0.01
N ALA A 93 4.62 2.31 0.73
CA ALA A 93 5.63 1.32 0.35
C ALA A 93 5.34 0.68 -1.01
N LYS A 94 4.07 0.33 -1.27
CA LYS A 94 3.64 -0.24 -2.56
C LYS A 94 3.78 0.75 -3.72
N VAL A 95 3.45 2.03 -3.51
CA VAL A 95 3.65 3.06 -4.54
C VAL A 95 5.14 3.27 -4.82
N ALA A 96 5.95 3.38 -3.77
CA ALA A 96 7.39 3.56 -3.87
C ALA A 96 8.09 2.38 -4.56
N ASP A 97 7.71 1.15 -4.24
CA ASP A 97 8.21 -0.05 -4.90
C ASP A 97 7.90 -0.04 -6.40
N VAL A 98 6.68 0.33 -6.79
CA VAL A 98 6.34 0.47 -8.22
C VAL A 98 7.08 1.62 -8.88
N ASP A 99 7.24 2.76 -8.21
CA ASP A 99 8.02 3.89 -8.74
C ASP A 99 9.47 3.46 -9.03
N ARG A 100 10.09 2.69 -8.14
CA ARG A 100 11.42 2.09 -8.36
C ARG A 100 11.44 1.17 -9.57
N ASN A 101 10.48 0.26 -9.69
CA ASN A 101 10.42 -0.68 -10.81
C ASN A 101 10.15 0.00 -12.17
N ILE A 102 9.53 1.19 -12.16
CA ILE A 102 9.37 2.03 -13.36
C ILE A 102 10.64 2.85 -13.66
N GLY A 103 11.60 2.90 -12.73
CA GLY A 103 12.88 3.60 -12.85
C GLY A 103 12.88 5.00 -12.22
N ASP A 104 11.84 5.39 -11.50
CA ASP A 104 11.78 6.66 -10.77
C ASP A 104 12.29 6.47 -9.33
N GLU A 105 13.61 6.32 -9.20
CA GLU A 105 14.24 6.07 -7.90
C GLU A 105 14.03 7.22 -6.92
N LYS A 106 13.92 8.46 -7.41
CA LYS A 106 13.68 9.61 -6.54
C LYS A 106 12.30 9.50 -5.87
N LEU A 107 11.26 9.24 -6.66
CA LEU A 107 9.91 9.05 -6.11
C LEU A 107 9.84 7.85 -5.17
N ALA A 108 10.56 6.77 -5.49
CA ALA A 108 10.67 5.61 -4.61
C ALA A 108 11.29 5.97 -3.26
N THR A 109 12.45 6.63 -3.24
CA THR A 109 13.12 7.02 -1.99
C THR A 109 12.28 8.00 -1.18
N ASP A 110 11.65 8.98 -1.84
CA ASP A 110 10.79 9.96 -1.19
C ASP A 110 9.58 9.25 -0.53
N GLY A 111 8.97 8.28 -1.22
CA GLY A 111 7.82 7.52 -0.72
C GLY A 111 8.17 6.55 0.41
N PHE A 112 9.31 5.84 0.33
CA PHE A 112 9.78 5.00 1.43
C PHE A 112 10.13 5.83 2.68
N GLN A 113 10.77 6.98 2.50
CA GLN A 113 11.08 7.88 3.61
C GLN A 113 9.81 8.43 4.26
N GLU A 114 8.82 8.84 3.46
CA GLU A 114 7.52 9.30 4.00
C GLU A 114 6.85 8.20 4.85
N ALA A 115 6.92 6.94 4.42
CA ALA A 115 6.36 5.83 5.18
C ALA A 115 7.11 5.60 6.51
N ILE A 116 8.44 5.75 6.52
CA ILE A 116 9.26 5.65 7.74
C ILE A 116 8.89 6.77 8.71
N ASP A 117 8.89 8.03 8.24
CA ASP A 117 8.59 9.20 9.07
C ASP A 117 7.20 9.07 9.71
N LEU A 118 6.22 8.59 8.93
CA LEU A 118 4.87 8.35 9.40
C LEU A 118 4.84 7.31 10.53
N LEU A 119 5.54 6.18 10.38
CA LEU A 119 5.60 5.13 11.40
C LEU A 119 6.44 5.55 12.62
N GLU A 120 7.48 6.35 12.46
CA GLU A 120 8.29 6.86 13.56
C GLU A 120 7.52 7.86 14.43
N SER A 121 6.64 8.67 13.83
CA SER A 121 5.75 9.59 14.54
C SER A 121 4.62 8.90 15.32
N LEU A 122 4.40 7.61 15.10
CA LEU A 122 3.34 6.83 15.74
C LEU A 122 3.70 6.47 17.19
N SER A 123 2.97 7.06 18.13
CA SER A 123 3.04 6.68 19.56
C SER A 123 2.06 5.54 19.85
N LEU A 124 2.58 4.40 20.32
CA LEU A 124 1.80 3.23 20.71
C LEU A 124 1.71 3.14 22.24
N GLU A 125 0.50 3.08 22.80
CA GLU A 125 0.32 2.76 24.22
C GLU A 125 0.56 1.26 24.47
N SER A 126 0.95 0.91 25.71
CA SER A 126 1.55 -0.39 26.06
C SER A 126 0.66 -1.63 25.83
N GLU A 127 -0.61 -1.46 25.50
CA GLU A 127 -1.55 -2.56 25.20
C GLU A 127 -1.42 -3.12 23.76
N GLY A 128 -0.57 -2.52 22.91
CA GLY A 128 -0.47 -2.84 21.48
C GLY A 128 0.66 -3.78 21.04
N SER A 129 0.99 -4.85 21.78
CA SER A 129 2.15 -5.71 21.46
C SER A 129 2.17 -6.22 20.00
N GLY A 130 1.02 -6.61 19.45
CA GLY A 130 0.92 -7.03 18.04
C GLY A 130 1.01 -5.91 17.02
N LEU A 131 0.50 -4.71 17.35
CA LEU A 131 0.61 -3.54 16.46
C LEU A 131 2.04 -2.99 16.44
N GLU A 132 2.73 -2.99 17.59
CA GLU A 132 4.16 -2.65 17.66
C GLU A 132 5.00 -3.64 16.86
N GLN A 133 4.76 -4.95 17.01
CA GLN A 133 5.46 -5.95 16.19
C GLN A 133 5.24 -5.73 14.69
N ARG A 134 4.01 -5.45 14.26
CA ARG A 134 3.71 -5.13 12.86
C ARG A 134 4.42 -3.85 12.42
N ARG A 135 4.39 -2.79 13.24
CA ARG A 135 5.08 -1.52 12.99
C ARG A 135 6.57 -1.71 12.80
N LEU A 136 7.24 -2.42 13.72
CA LEU A 136 8.67 -2.68 13.65
C LEU A 136 9.03 -3.51 12.41
N SER A 137 8.21 -4.51 12.07
CA SER A 137 8.42 -5.32 10.85
C SER A 137 8.34 -4.48 9.58
N VAL A 138 7.38 -3.55 9.50
CA VAL A 138 7.25 -2.65 8.35
C VAL A 138 8.39 -1.63 8.32
N LEU A 139 8.79 -1.07 9.46
CA LEU A 139 9.94 -0.16 9.56
C LEU A 139 11.24 -0.83 9.10
N ASP A 140 11.49 -2.06 9.54
CA ASP A 140 12.67 -2.84 9.13
C ASP A 140 12.67 -3.06 7.61
N PHE A 141 11.55 -3.51 7.06
CA PHE A 141 11.39 -3.66 5.61
C PHE A 141 11.69 -2.36 4.86
N LEU A 142 11.09 -1.24 5.27
CA LEU A 142 11.28 0.07 4.63
C LEU A 142 12.73 0.56 4.70
N ARG A 143 13.40 0.35 5.85
CA ARG A 143 14.80 0.71 6.01
C ARG A 143 15.70 -0.13 5.12
N ASN A 144 15.42 -1.43 4.99
CA ASN A 144 16.14 -2.29 4.07
C ASN A 144 15.99 -1.84 2.61
N GLN A 145 14.79 -1.39 2.20
CA GLN A 145 14.56 -0.82 0.85
C GLN A 145 15.40 0.43 0.55
N LEU A 146 15.79 1.20 1.58
CA LEU A 146 16.70 2.35 1.44
C LEU A 146 18.17 1.94 1.59
N ALA A 147 18.47 0.93 2.40
CA ALA A 147 19.83 0.45 2.68
C ALA A 147 20.46 -0.33 1.53
N ASP A 148 19.67 -1.05 0.72
CA ASP A 148 20.12 -1.77 -0.49
C ASP A 148 20.90 -0.86 -1.47
N LYS A 149 20.76 0.47 -1.34
CA LYS A 149 21.53 1.47 -2.09
C LYS A 149 22.98 1.63 -1.60
N THR A 150 23.24 1.53 -0.30
CA THR A 150 24.59 1.77 0.25
C THR A 150 25.58 0.73 -0.28
N GLU A 151 25.14 -0.53 -0.37
CA GLU A 151 25.98 -1.63 -0.85
C GLU A 151 26.15 -1.62 -2.38
N GLN A 152 25.14 -1.19 -3.14
CA GLN A 152 25.23 -1.10 -4.61
C GLN A 152 26.07 0.10 -5.08
N THR A 153 26.11 1.19 -4.30
CA THR A 153 26.94 2.36 -4.65
C THR A 153 28.43 2.12 -4.37
N GLU A 154 28.76 1.31 -3.36
CA GLU A 154 30.16 0.94 -3.01
C GLU A 154 30.79 -0.10 -3.95
N GLN A 155 30.00 -0.92 -4.65
CA GLN A 155 30.51 -1.92 -5.59
C GLN A 155 30.79 -1.36 -7.01
N THR A 156 30.54 -0.08 -7.25
CA THR A 156 30.69 0.55 -8.58
C THR A 156 31.78 1.64 -8.64
N VAL A 157 32.64 1.74 -7.62
CA VAL A 157 33.77 2.70 -7.53
C VAL A 157 35.12 2.00 -7.57
#